data_AF-A0AAU3T4C1-F1
#
_entry.id   AF-A0AAU3T4C1-F1
#
_cell.length_a   1.000
_cell.length_b   1.000
_cell.length_c   1.000
_cell.angle_alpha   90.00
_cell.angle_beta   90.00
_cell.angle_gamma   90.00
#
_symmetry.space_group_name_H-M   'P 1'
#
loop_
_entity.id
_entity.type
_entity.pdbx_description
1 polymer ?
#
loop_
_entity_poly.entity_id
_entity_poly.type
_entity_poly.pdbx_seq_one_letter_code
_entity_poly.pdbx_strand_id
1 'polypeptide(L)' 'MADTEIKPGDLIEVPREDGRTAKFKIREIEDVNEKDFPTGKLYAPTQRPELRLLTCGGAITDGHRTNDVIFYAALTP' A
#
# COMPACT_ATOMS: atom_id res chain seq x y z
N MET A 1 3.63 -21.74 8.26
CA MET A 1 2.75 -20.99 7.33
C MET A 1 3.69 -20.38 6.30
N ALA A 2 3.45 -20.65 5.01
CA ALA A 2 4.40 -20.41 3.93
C ALA A 2 4.88 -18.96 3.84
N ASP A 3 6.09 -18.77 3.29
CA ASP A 3 6.79 -17.51 2.98
C ASP A 3 6.01 -16.61 1.98
N THR A 4 4.74 -16.31 2.23
CA THR A 4 3.93 -15.43 1.39
C THR A 4 3.93 -14.01 1.98
N GLU A 5 5.11 -13.43 2.09
CA GLU A 5 5.24 -12.01 2.44
C GLU A 5 5.10 -11.17 1.18
N ILE A 6 4.22 -10.17 1.23
CA ILE A 6 4.04 -9.20 0.13
C ILE A 6 5.32 -8.37 0.02
N LYS A 7 5.85 -8.21 -1.18
CA LYS A 7 7.11 -7.51 -1.42
C LYS A 7 7.05 -6.57 -2.64
N PRO A 8 7.98 -5.60 -2.75
CA PRO A 8 8.18 -4.86 -3.99
C PRO A 8 8.33 -5.80 -5.19
N GLY A 9 7.63 -5.50 -6.28
CA GLY A 9 7.54 -6.33 -7.47
C GLY A 9 6.23 -7.11 -7.59
N ASP A 10 5.55 -7.41 -6.47
CA ASP A 10 4.24 -8.07 -6.50
C ASP A 10 3.17 -7.14 -7.12
N LEU A 11 2.09 -7.75 -7.63
CA LEU A 11 1.02 -7.04 -8.34
C LEU A 11 -0.24 -6.91 -7.49
N ILE A 12 -0.84 -5.72 -7.52
CA ILE A 12 -2.20 -5.47 -7.07
C ILE A 12 -3.08 -5.36 -8.32
N GLU A 13 -4.09 -6.23 -8.40
CA GLU A 13 -5.04 -6.26 -9.51
C GLU A 13 -6.34 -5.58 -9.10
N VAL A 14 -6.74 -4.54 -9.84
CA VAL A 14 -7.94 -3.74 -9.58
C VAL A 14 -8.91 -3.93 -10.75
N PRO A 15 -9.98 -4.73 -10.60
CA PRO A 15 -11.05 -4.82 -11.57
C PRO A 15 -11.75 -3.46 -11.75
N ARG A 16 -12.09 -3.12 -12.98
CA ARG A 16 -12.78 -1.86 -13.33
C ARG A 16 -14.13 -2.16 -13.97
N GLU A 17 -15.03 -1.20 -13.89
CA GLU A 17 -16.36 -1.28 -14.50
C GLU A 17 -16.33 -1.43 -16.03
N ASP A 18 -15.23 -1.01 -16.68
CA ASP A 18 -15.01 -1.20 -18.12
C ASP A 18 -14.63 -2.64 -18.51
N GLY A 19 -14.66 -3.58 -17.57
CA GLY A 19 -14.35 -4.99 -17.77
C GLY A 19 -12.86 -5.31 -17.85
N ARG A 20 -11.97 -4.31 -17.72
CA ARG A 20 -10.51 -4.51 -17.69
C ARG A 20 -10.00 -4.55 -16.25
N THR A 21 -8.82 -5.14 -16.08
CA THR A 21 -8.09 -5.15 -14.80
C THR A 21 -6.87 -4.24 -14.91
N ALA A 22 -6.82 -3.20 -14.07
CA ALA A 22 -5.62 -2.39 -13.91
C ALA A 22 -4.63 -3.12 -13.00
N LYS A 23 -3.38 -3.26 -13.43
CA LYS A 23 -2.33 -3.93 -12.66
C LYS A 23 -1.37 -2.88 -12.11
N PHE A 24 -1.21 -2.85 -10.80
CA PHE A 24 -0.27 -1.95 -10.12
C PHE A 24 0.85 -2.77 -9.52
N LYS A 25 2.10 -2.45 -9.87
CA LYS A 25 3.28 -3.10 -9.29
C LYS A 25 3.71 -2.36 -8.03
N ILE A 26 3.84 -3.09 -6.92
CA ILE A 26 4.36 -2.55 -5.66
C ILE A 26 5.81 -2.14 -5.88
N ARG A 27 6.13 -0.90 -5.50
CA ARG A 27 7.49 -0.35 -5.60
C ARG A 27 8.13 -0.20 -4.23
N GLU A 28 7.33 0.08 -3.23
CA GLU A 28 7.77 0.38 -1.88
C GLU A 28 6.69 -0.04 -0.88
N ILE A 29 7.15 -0.56 0.25
CA ILE A 29 6.32 -0.89 1.41
C ILE A 29 6.93 -0.13 2.58
N GLU A 30 6.11 0.62 3.30
CA GLU A 30 6.53 1.40 4.45
C GLU A 30 5.72 0.96 5.66
N ASP A 31 6.39 0.46 6.70
CA ASP A 31 5.82 0.23 8.02
C ASP A 31 6.18 1.43 8.89
N VAL A 32 5.18 2.22 9.27
CA VAL A 32 5.36 3.49 9.95
C VAL A 32 4.58 3.51 11.25
N ASN A 33 5.18 4.03 12.31
CA ASN A 33 4.43 4.27 13.54
C ASN A 33 3.28 5.25 13.26
N GLU A 34 2.13 5.05 13.88
CA GLU A 34 0.96 5.93 13.71
C GLU A 34 1.29 7.42 13.93
N LYS A 35 2.27 7.72 14.80
CA LYS A 35 2.69 9.09 15.13
C LYS A 35 3.55 9.75 14.06
N ASP A 36 4.19 8.96 13.22
CA ASP A 36 5.10 9.41 12.16
C ASP A 36 4.45 9.32 10.77
N PHE A 37 3.11 9.22 10.74
CA PHE A 37 2.35 8.98 9.53
C PHE A 37 2.67 9.98 8.41
N PRO A 38 3.10 9.51 7.22
CA PRO A 38 3.69 10.37 6.20
C PRO A 38 2.60 11.01 5.32
N THR A 39 1.74 11.85 5.91
CA THR A 39 0.58 12.49 5.26
C THR A 39 0.95 13.13 3.92
N GLY A 40 2.06 13.88 3.87
CA GLY A 40 2.52 14.54 2.65
C GLY A 40 2.87 13.55 1.54
N LYS A 41 3.56 12.46 1.86
CA LYS A 41 3.90 11.40 0.88
C LYS A 41 2.67 10.61 0.45
N LEU A 42 1.77 10.30 1.39
CA LEU A 42 0.59 9.48 1.14
C LEU A 42 -0.51 10.21 0.36
N TYR A 43 -0.72 11.51 0.61
CA TYR A 43 -1.81 12.28 -0.02
C TYR A 43 -1.35 13.32 -1.03
N ALA A 44 -0.05 13.45 -1.30
CA ALA A 44 0.42 14.35 -2.36
C ALA A 44 -0.19 14.00 -3.73
N PRO A 45 -0.49 15.03 -4.55
CA PRO A 45 -1.00 14.83 -5.91
C PRO A 45 0.02 14.07 -6.77
N THR A 46 -0.48 13.33 -7.75
CA THR A 46 0.35 12.55 -8.68
C THR A 46 0.10 12.98 -10.12
N GLN A 47 1.14 12.92 -10.96
CA GLN A 47 1.05 13.19 -12.40
C GLN A 47 0.78 11.92 -13.23
N ARG A 48 0.67 10.77 -12.56
CA ARG A 48 0.50 9.45 -13.15
C ARG A 48 -0.42 8.59 -12.28
N PRO A 49 -1.02 7.51 -12.82
CA PRO A 49 -1.79 6.58 -12.01
C PRO A 49 -0.91 5.93 -10.93
N GLU A 50 -1.26 6.18 -9.68
CA GLU A 50 -0.66 5.55 -8.50
C GLU A 50 -1.75 4.89 -7.67
N LEU A 51 -1.39 3.81 -6.99
CA LEU A 51 -2.21 3.18 -5.97
C LEU A 51 -1.44 3.22 -4.66
N ARG A 52 -2.08 3.72 -3.61
CA ARG A 52 -1.53 3.78 -2.25
C ARG A 52 -2.50 3.05 -1.33
N LEU A 53 -2.11 1.86 -0.86
CA LEU A 53 -2.95 1.03 0.02
C LEU A 53 -2.46 1.18 1.46
N LEU A 54 -3.35 1.65 2.33
CA LEU A 54 -3.09 1.82 3.77
C LEU A 54 -3.74 0.67 4.54
N THR A 55 -2.98 0.03 5.43
CA THR A 55 -3.44 -1.06 6.28
C THR A 55 -2.92 -0.89 7.71
N CYS A 56 -3.59 -1.47 8.69
CA CYS A 56 -3.09 -1.46 10.08
C CYS A 56 -2.04 -2.57 10.28
N GLY A 57 -0.92 -2.23 10.93
CA GLY A 57 0.18 -3.14 11.25
C GLY A 57 0.71 -2.98 12.67
N GLY A 58 1.85 -3.60 12.95
CA GLY A 58 2.47 -3.55 14.28
C GLY A 58 1.73 -4.31 15.37
N ALA A 59 2.16 -4.12 16.62
CA ALA A 59 1.57 -4.75 17.79
C ALA A 59 0.19 -4.14 18.11
N ILE A 60 -0.61 -4.84 18.92
CA ILE A 60 -1.81 -4.25 19.51
C ILE A 60 -1.44 -3.74 20.91
N THR A 61 -1.63 -2.43 21.14
CA THR A 61 -1.47 -1.78 22.44
C THR A 61 -2.78 -1.05 22.77
N ASP A 62 -3.34 -1.29 23.95
CA ASP A 62 -4.60 -0.69 24.41
C ASP A 62 -5.77 -0.85 23.43
N GLY A 63 -5.80 -1.96 22.69
CA GLY A 63 -6.84 -2.26 21.69
C GLY A 63 -6.61 -1.64 20.31
N HIS A 64 -5.51 -0.91 20.10
CA HIS A 64 -5.15 -0.25 18.84
C HIS A 64 -3.87 -0.82 18.25
N ARG A 65 -3.77 -0.85 16.91
CA ARG A 65 -2.55 -1.20 16.18
C ARG A 65 -1.57 -0.03 16.27
N THR A 66 -0.30 -0.31 16.53
CA THR A 66 0.71 0.75 16.76
C THR A 66 1.25 1.37 15.48
N ASN A 67 1.05 0.71 14.34
CA ASN A 67 1.65 1.09 13.08
C ASN A 67 0.64 1.02 11.93
N ASP A 68 0.98 1.73 10.87
CA ASP A 68 0.38 1.62 9.56
C ASP A 68 1.36 0.99 8.59
N VAL A 69 0.88 0.08 7.74
CA VAL A 69 1.64 -0.48 6.62
C VAL A 69 1.07 0.06 5.32
N ILE A 70 1.92 0.76 4.57
CA ILE A 70 1.57 1.47 3.35
C ILE A 70 2.24 0.79 2.15
N PHE A 71 1.45 0.40 1.16
CA PHE A 71 1.96 -0.10 -0.12
C PHE A 71 1.86 1.00 -1.19
N TYR A 72 3.00 1.41 -1.71
CA TYR A 72 3.08 2.35 -2.84
C TYR A 72 3.25 1.55 -4.13
N ALA A 73 2.26 1.62 -5.01
CA ALA A 73 2.25 0.89 -6.27
C ALA A 73 1.98 1.82 -7.45
N ALA A 74 2.48 1.44 -8.61
CA ALA A 74 2.28 2.19 -9.85
C ALA A 74 1.75 1.29 -10.95
N LEU A 75 0.90 1.87 -11.82
CA LEU A 75 0.33 1.14 -12.95
C LEU A 75 1.46 0.59 -13.84
N THR A 76 1.41 -0.70 -14.14
CA THR A 76 2.29 -1.33 -15.13
C THR A 76 1.62 -1.31 -16.50
N PRO A 77 2.40 -1.20 -17.60
CA PRO A 77 1.90 -1.45 -18.95
C PRO A 77 1.27 -2.83 -19.08
#